data_AF-A0A3B9QT09-F1
#
_entry.id   AF-A0A3B9QT09-F1
#
_cell.length_a   1.000
_cell.length_b   1.000
_cell.length_c   1.000
_cell.angle_alpha   90.00
_cell.angle_beta   90.00
_cell.angle_gamma   90.00
#
_symmetry.space_group_name_H-M   'P 1'
#
loop_
_entity.id
_entity.type
_entity.pdbx_description
1 polymer ?
#
loop_
_entity_poly.entity_id
_entity_poly.type
_entity_poly.pdbx_seq_one_letter_code
_entity_poly.pdbx_strand_id
1 'polypeptide(L)' 'DGEDARRRIAAQISRETRLAAADVVLDNSQDVASLVSQVDEFWARLTHRS' A
#
# COMPACT_ATOMS: atom_id res chain seq x y z
N ASP A 1 5.71 -14.70 -19.83
CA ASP A 1 5.17 -14.26 -18.53
C ASP A 1 6.08 -13.44 -17.63
N GLY A 2 7.26 -13.93 -17.19
CA GLY A 2 8.06 -13.21 -16.19
C GLY A 2 8.64 -11.85 -16.61
N GLU A 3 8.80 -11.60 -17.91
CA GLU A 3 9.37 -10.33 -18.42
C GLU A 3 8.35 -9.18 -18.41
N ASP A 4 7.06 -9.49 -18.66
CA ASP A 4 5.98 -8.50 -18.66
C ASP A 4 5.67 -8.01 -17.24
N ALA A 5 5.70 -8.93 -16.26
CA ALA A 5 5.56 -8.59 -14.84
C ALA A 5 6.65 -7.62 -14.36
N ARG A 6 7.91 -7.83 -14.78
CA ARG A 6 9.02 -6.94 -14.44
C ARG A 6 8.90 -5.56 -15.11
N ARG A 7 8.41 -5.51 -16.36
CA ARG A 7 8.13 -4.24 -17.05
C ARG A 7 7.03 -3.42 -16.37
N ARG A 8 5.97 -4.06 -15.88
CA ARG A 8 4.89 -3.38 -15.13
C ARG A 8 5.37 -2.81 -13.80
N ILE A 9 6.26 -3.53 -13.10
CA ILE A 9 6.90 -3.05 -11.86
C ILE A 9 7.87 -1.89 -12.15
N ALA A 10 8.64 -1.98 -13.24
CA ALA A 10 9.60 -0.94 -13.63
C ALA A 10 8.95 0.36 -14.15
N ALA A 11 7.71 0.29 -14.66
CA ALA A 11 6.92 1.45 -15.08
C ALA A 11 6.27 2.19 -13.90
N GLN A 12 6.32 1.65 -12.68
CA GLN A 12 5.80 2.31 -11.49
C GLN A 12 6.77 3.37 -10.97
N ILE A 13 6.21 4.45 -10.42
CA ILE A 13 6.96 5.42 -9.61
C ILE A 13 7.72 4.67 -8.51
N SER A 14 8.99 5.03 -8.33
CA SER A 14 9.89 4.45 -7.34
C SER A 14 9.24 4.40 -5.95
N ARG A 15 9.50 3.32 -5.21
CA ARG A 15 8.95 3.14 -3.84
C ARG A 15 9.26 4.35 -2.95
N GLU A 16 10.48 4.86 -3.00
CA GLU A 16 10.91 6.02 -2.23
C GLU A 16 10.06 7.26 -2.53
N THR A 17 9.79 7.53 -3.80
CA THR A 17 8.91 8.63 -4.22
C THR A 17 7.46 8.42 -3.76
N ARG A 18 6.95 7.19 -3.81
CA ARG A 18 5.61 6.89 -3.29
C ARG A 18 5.51 7.08 -1.78
N LEU A 19 6.54 6.70 -1.02
CA LEU A 19 6.60 6.86 0.43
C LEU A 19 6.70 8.33 0.85
N ALA A 20 7.50 9.12 0.13
CA ALA A 20 7.67 10.55 0.43
C ALA A 20 6.36 11.35 0.27
N ALA A 21 5.45 10.90 -0.59
CA ALA A 21 4.17 11.56 -0.85
C ALA A 21 2.99 10.97 -0.05
N ALA A 22 3.19 9.88 0.70
CA ALA A 22 2.08 9.16 1.33
C ALA A 22 1.79 9.68 2.75
N ASP A 23 0.55 10.06 3.01
CA ASP A 23 0.07 10.37 4.37
C ASP A 23 -0.04 9.10 5.23
N VAL A 24 -0.39 7.98 4.60
CA VAL A 24 -0.53 6.67 5.24
C VAL A 24 -0.03 5.58 4.28
N VAL A 25 0.63 4.57 4.84
CA VAL A 25 1.16 3.41 4.13
C VAL A 25 0.60 2.14 4.75
N LEU A 26 -0.04 1.30 3.94
CA LEU A 26 -0.52 -0.04 4.34
C LEU A 26 0.42 -1.09 3.76
N ASP A 27 0.94 -1.97 4.61
CA ASP A 27 1.89 -3.00 4.18
C ASP A 27 1.16 -4.26 3.70
N ASN A 28 1.25 -4.53 2.39
CA ASN A 28 0.75 -5.73 1.73
C ASN A 28 1.86 -6.78 1.52
N SER A 29 2.96 -6.69 2.26
CA SER A 29 4.06 -7.66 2.18
C SER A 29 3.83 -8.87 3.10
N GLN A 30 2.85 -8.78 4.00
CA GLN A 30 2.44 -9.82 4.95
C GLN A 30 1.27 -10.66 4.39
N ASP A 31 0.63 -11.44 5.28
CA ASP A 31 -0.58 -12.18 4.95
C ASP A 31 -1.80 -11.25 4.76
N VAL A 32 -2.80 -11.75 4.01
CA VAL A 32 -4.04 -11.05 3.72
C VAL A 32 -4.78 -10.62 4.99
N ALA A 33 -4.81 -11.45 6.04
CA ALA A 33 -5.48 -11.09 7.30
C ALA A 33 -4.82 -9.88 7.98
N SER A 34 -3.49 -9.77 7.90
CA SER A 34 -2.75 -8.61 8.39
C SER A 34 -3.06 -7.35 7.60
N LEU A 35 -3.21 -7.45 6.27
CA LEU A 35 -3.61 -6.31 5.45
C LEU A 35 -5.04 -5.86 5.76
N VAL A 36 -5.99 -6.80 5.88
CA VAL A 36 -7.39 -6.48 6.21
C VAL A 36 -7.48 -5.74 7.54
N SER A 37 -6.74 -6.20 8.56
CA SER A 37 -6.70 -5.54 9.87
C SER A 37 -6.17 -4.10 9.78
N GLN A 38 -5.14 -3.85 8.97
CA GLN A 38 -4.60 -2.51 8.74
C GLN A 38 -5.61 -1.59 8.03
N VAL A 39 -6.38 -2.12 7.07
CA VAL A 39 -7.44 -1.38 6.38
C VAL A 39 -8.55 -0.99 7.34
N ASP A 40 -8.99 -1.92 8.20
CA ASP A 40 -10.04 -1.67 9.19
C ASP A 40 -9.62 -0.58 10.20
N GLU A 41 -8.38 -0.63 10.71
CA GLU A 41 -7.86 0.39 11.60
C GLU A 41 -7.81 1.77 10.91
N PHE A 42 -7.31 1.81 9.67
CA PHE A 42 -7.25 3.05 8.91
C PHE A 42 -8.64 3.65 8.68
N TRP A 43 -9.63 2.82 8.35
CA TRP A 43 -11.00 3.26 8.14
C TRP A 43 -11.60 3.86 9.41
N ALA A 44 -11.44 3.18 10.56
CA ALA A 44 -11.90 3.70 11.85
C ALA A 44 -11.30 5.09 12.15
N ARG A 45 -9.99 5.27 11.91
CA ARG A 45 -9.31 6.55 12.12
C ARG A 45 -9.87 7.68 11.24
N LEU A 46 -10.25 7.39 10.00
CA LEU A 46 -10.86 8.39 9.12
C LEU A 46 -12.28 8.78 9.58
N THR A 47 -13.07 7.80 10.01
CA THR A 47 -14.47 8.03 10.41
C THR A 47 -14.63 8.63 11.80
N HIS A 48 -13.62 8.51 12.68
CA HIS A 48 -13.63 9.08 14.03
C HIS A 48 -13.07 10.51 14.11
N ARG A 49 -12.64 11.11 12.99
CA ARG A 49 -12.28 12.54 12.91
C ARG A 49 -13.55 13.40 12.80
N SER A 50 -14.28 13.52 13.91
CA SER A 50 -15.28 14.61 14.11
C SER A 50 -14.60 15.89 14.58
#